data_AF-A0A7S1Z5N7-F1
#
_entry.id   AF-A0A7S1Z5N7-F1
#
_cell.length_a   1.000
_cell.length_b   1.000
_cell.length_c   1.000
_cell.angle_alpha   90.00
_cell.angle_beta   90.00
_cell.angle_gamma   90.00
#
_symmetry.space_group_name_H-M   'P 1'
#
loop_
_entity.id
_entity.type
_entity.pdbx_description
1 polymer ?
#
loop_
_entity_poly.entity_id
_entity_poly.type
_entity_poly.pdbx_seq_one_letter_code
_entity_poly.pdbx_strand_id
1 'polypeptide(L)'
;NSQAIHEAAVNIFPIFILTQVLKGISFPVNGILLGTLDWEFYMLSTWLANMACVGCFHLVRGSNTQVSMRRIWTSWAVFMITQIICGVTRFHYRFSRQKKIEEEKDDA
;
A
#
# COMPACT_ATOMS: atom_id res chain seq x y z
N ASN A 1 7.10 35.29 1.38
CA ASN A 1 7.36 33.94 1.94
C ASN A 1 6.11 33.16 2.35
N SER A 2 5.08 33.77 2.98
CA SER A 2 3.90 33.01 3.43
C SER A 2 3.02 32.43 2.30
N GLN A 3 2.79 33.17 1.20
CA GLN A 3 1.90 32.75 0.11
C GLN A 3 2.42 31.53 -0.68
N ALA A 4 3.70 31.51 -1.07
CA ALA A 4 4.27 30.37 -1.80
C ALA A 4 4.24 29.06 -0.98
N ILE A 5 4.39 29.15 0.34
CA ILE A 5 4.27 28.01 1.25
C ILE A 5 2.81 27.55 1.33
N HIS A 6 1.87 28.49 1.39
CA HIS A 6 0.43 28.19 1.44
C HIS A 6 -0.04 27.47 0.17
N GLU A 7 0.36 27.96 -1.01
CA GLU A 7 0.03 27.34 -2.30
C GLU A 7 0.65 25.95 -2.45
N ALA A 8 1.89 25.76 -2.01
CA ALA A 8 2.52 24.43 -1.99
C ALA A 8 1.79 23.48 -1.04
N ALA A 9 1.41 23.96 0.15
CA ALA A 9 0.70 23.18 1.15
C ALA A 9 -0.67 22.71 0.63
N VAL A 10 -1.46 23.60 0.04
CA VAL A 10 -2.79 23.27 -0.52
C VAL A 10 -2.69 22.21 -1.62
N ASN A 11 -1.63 22.22 -2.42
CA ASN A 11 -1.42 21.21 -3.47
C ASN A 11 -1.02 19.82 -2.94
N ILE A 12 -0.38 19.75 -1.77
CA ILE A 12 0.10 18.48 -1.18
C ILE A 12 -0.91 17.89 -0.20
N PHE A 13 -1.65 18.74 0.51
CA PHE A 13 -2.55 18.34 1.60
C PHE A 13 -3.54 17.23 1.23
N PRO A 14 -4.20 17.24 0.05
CA PRO A 14 -5.14 16.17 -0.31
C PRO A 14 -4.46 14.80 -0.43
N ILE A 15 -3.26 14.76 -1.02
CA ILE A 15 -2.47 13.53 -1.17
C ILE A 15 -1.97 13.08 0.21
N PHE A 16 -1.56 14.03 1.06
CA PHE A 16 -1.19 13.74 2.43
C PHE A 16 -2.34 13.07 3.20
N ILE A 17 -3.55 13.65 3.18
CA ILE A 17 -4.74 13.07 3.83
C ILE A 17 -5.04 11.68 3.28
N LEU A 18 -4.96 11.50 1.95
CA LEU A 18 -5.13 10.19 1.32
C LEU A 18 -4.14 9.17 1.90
N THR A 19 -2.86 9.53 2.06
CA THR A 19 -1.88 8.61 2.66
C THR A 19 -2.18 8.26 4.11
N GLN A 20 -2.84 9.13 4.89
CA GLN A 20 -3.25 8.80 6.26
C GLN A 20 -4.37 7.77 6.29
N VAL A 21 -5.36 7.90 5.39
CA VAL A 21 -6.42 6.89 5.24
C VAL A 21 -5.82 5.55 4.82
N LEU A 22 -4.94 5.56 3.81
CA LEU A 22 -4.27 4.34 3.35
C LEU A 22 -3.42 3.68 4.44
N LYS A 23 -2.71 4.46 5.25
CA LYS A 23 -1.98 3.94 6.42
C LYS A 23 -2.92 3.29 7.43
N GLY A 24 -4.04 3.93 7.73
CA GLY A 24 -5.06 3.39 8.64
C GLY A 24 -5.58 2.02 8.23
N ILE A 25 -5.59 1.72 6.92
CA ILE A 25 -6.00 0.42 6.36
C ILE A 25 -4.81 -0.54 6.26
N SER A 26 -3.63 -0.05 5.89
CA SER A 26 -2.43 -0.88 5.72
C SER A 26 -1.96 -1.51 7.04
N PHE A 27 -2.01 -0.78 8.16
CA PHE A 27 -1.59 -1.30 9.47
C PHE A 27 -2.38 -2.53 9.94
N PRO A 28 -3.74 -2.54 9.95
CA PRO A 28 -4.50 -3.71 10.35
C PRO A 28 -4.32 -4.87 9.37
N VAL A 29 -4.26 -4.62 8.06
CA VAL A 29 -4.01 -5.67 7.05
C VAL A 29 -2.66 -6.36 7.30
N ASN A 30 -1.60 -5.57 7.51
CA ASN A 30 -0.27 -6.09 7.82
C ASN A 30 -0.24 -6.80 9.18
N GLY A 31 -0.95 -6.28 10.20
CA GLY A 31 -1.09 -6.92 11.50
C GLY A 31 -1.75 -8.29 11.43
N ILE A 32 -2.79 -8.45 10.61
CA ILE A 32 -3.46 -9.74 10.38
C ILE A 32 -2.49 -10.73 9.71
N LEU A 33 -1.77 -10.32 8.67
CA LEU A 33 -0.79 -11.16 7.97
C LEU A 33 0.33 -11.64 8.89
N LEU A 34 0.87 -10.73 9.71
CA LEU A 34 1.87 -11.03 10.72
C LEU A 34 1.32 -12.00 11.79
N GLY A 35 0.08 -11.80 12.23
CA GLY A 35 -0.60 -12.70 13.16
C GLY A 35 -0.80 -14.11 12.62
N THR A 36 -0.92 -14.27 11.30
CA THR A 36 -1.02 -15.59 10.65
C THR A 36 0.33 -16.28 10.42
N LEU A 37 1.44 -15.72 10.90
CA LEU A 37 2.80 -16.21 10.69
C LEU A 37 3.23 -16.32 9.21
N ASP A 38 2.55 -15.61 8.30
CA ASP A 38 2.79 -15.65 6.85
C ASP A 38 3.95 -14.72 6.43
N TRP A 39 5.12 -14.90 7.06
CA TRP A 39 6.28 -14.02 6.93
C TRP A 39 6.85 -13.96 5.50
N GLU A 40 6.91 -15.09 4.80
CA GLU A 40 7.44 -15.15 3.42
C GLU A 40 6.57 -14.34 2.46
N PHE A 41 5.24 -14.47 2.58
CA PHE A 41 4.31 -13.70 1.76
C PHE A 41 4.36 -12.22 2.09
N TYR A 42 4.45 -11.87 3.39
CA TYR A 42 4.59 -10.49 3.83
C TYR A 42 5.88 -9.85 3.29
N MET A 43 6.99 -10.58 3.32
CA MET A 43 8.27 -10.13 2.76
C MET A 43 8.17 -9.91 1.25
N LEU A 44 7.61 -10.87 0.51
CA LEU A 44 7.44 -10.77 -0.95
C LEU A 44 6.51 -9.60 -1.34
N SER A 45 5.39 -9.42 -0.64
CA SER A 45 4.47 -8.31 -0.92
C SER A 45 5.13 -6.95 -0.64
N THR A 46 5.95 -6.86 0.41
CA THR A 46 6.71 -5.65 0.76
C THR A 46 7.77 -5.35 -0.30
N TRP A 47 8.46 -6.36 -0.82
CA TRP A 47 9.40 -6.20 -1.93
C TRP A 47 8.69 -5.73 -3.21
N LEU A 48 7.56 -6.33 -3.57
CA LEU A 48 6.76 -5.90 -4.73
C LEU A 48 6.25 -4.47 -4.57
N ALA A 49 5.80 -4.08 -3.38
CA ALA A 49 5.40 -2.72 -3.09
C ALA A 49 6.58 -1.73 -3.25
N ASN A 50 7.78 -2.09 -2.79
CA ASN A 50 8.98 -1.28 -3.00
C ASN A 50 9.33 -1.13 -4.49
N MET A 51 9.27 -2.22 -5.26
CA MET A 51 9.49 -2.16 -6.71
C MET A 51 8.44 -1.30 -7.42
N ALA A 52 7.16 -1.41 -7.05
CA ALA A 52 6.10 -0.58 -7.60
C ALA A 52 6.28 0.90 -7.25
N CYS A 53 6.72 1.19 -6.03
CA CYS A 53 7.05 2.55 -5.57
C CYS A 53 8.18 3.17 -6.39
N VAL A 54 9.31 2.46 -6.52
CA VAL A 54 10.47 2.91 -7.30
C VAL A 54 10.14 3.01 -8.80
N GLY A 55 9.35 2.07 -9.32
CA GLY A 55 8.85 2.08 -10.69
C GLY A 55 7.97 3.31 -10.95
N CYS A 56 7.04 3.64 -10.05
CA CYS A 56 6.19 4.83 -10.18
C CYS A 56 7.02 6.12 -10.07
N PHE A 57 8.01 6.15 -9.19
CA PHE A 57 8.95 7.27 -9.06
C PHE A 57 9.78 7.50 -10.34
N HIS A 58 10.17 6.42 -11.03
CA HIS A 58 10.94 6.51 -12.29
C HIS A 58 10.08 6.69 -13.54
N LEU A 59 8.86 6.15 -13.61
CA LEU A 59 7.98 6.30 -14.78
C LEU A 59 7.32 7.68 -14.85
N VAL A 60 7.21 8.40 -13.73
CA VAL A 60 6.82 9.82 -13.70
C VAL A 60 8.00 10.75 -14.09
N ARG A 61 9.10 10.20 -14.67
CA ARG A 61 10.16 10.95 -15.38
C ARG A 61 9.64 11.51 -16.72
N GLY A 62 8.75 12.50 -16.66
CA GLY A 62 8.72 13.51 -17.71
C GLY A 62 9.91 14.45 -17.48
N SER A 63 11.01 14.25 -18.23
CA SER A 63 12.16 15.14 -18.59
C SER A 63 12.72 16.23 -17.65
N ASN A 64 12.16 16.46 -16.45
CA ASN A 64 12.52 17.54 -15.54
C ASN A 64 13.03 16.98 -14.21
N THR A 65 14.31 17.21 -13.98
CA THR A 65 15.19 16.81 -12.88
C THR A 65 14.88 17.53 -11.56
N GLN A 66 13.60 17.82 -11.27
CA GLN A 66 13.19 18.40 -10.00
C GLN A 66 12.39 17.38 -9.21
N VAL A 67 12.92 17.02 -8.04
CA VAL A 67 12.22 16.19 -7.04
C VAL A 67 11.12 17.04 -6.43
N SER A 68 9.93 17.00 -7.04
CA SER A 68 8.75 17.68 -6.51
C SER A 68 8.21 16.89 -5.31
N MET A 69 7.91 17.59 -4.22
CA MET A 69 7.29 17.04 -3.01
C MET A 69 6.06 16.17 -3.33
N ARG A 70 5.27 16.58 -4.32
CA ARG A 70 4.10 15.84 -4.81
C ARG A 70 4.45 14.42 -5.27
N ARG A 71 5.59 14.24 -5.95
CA ARG A 71 6.05 12.93 -6.46
C ARG A 71 6.38 11.96 -5.34
N ILE A 72 6.94 12.45 -4.25
CA ILE A 72 7.26 11.64 -3.07
C ILE A 72 5.97 11.12 -2.45
N TRP A 73 5.00 12.00 -2.22
CA TRP A 73 3.71 11.64 -1.64
C TRP A 73 2.88 10.70 -2.52
N THR A 74 2.90 10.88 -3.85
CA THR A 74 2.23 9.96 -4.77
C THR A 74 2.89 8.58 -4.79
N SER A 75 4.23 8.52 -4.79
CA SER A 75 4.96 7.23 -4.75
C SER A 75 4.67 6.49 -3.45
N TRP A 76 4.61 7.22 -2.34
CA TRP A 76 4.23 6.64 -1.05
C TRP A 76 2.77 6.14 -1.01
N ALA A 77 1.84 6.87 -1.62
CA ALA A 77 0.46 6.41 -1.76
C ALA A 77 0.39 5.10 -2.56
N VAL A 78 1.11 5.00 -3.67
CA VAL A 78 1.18 3.79 -4.50
C VAL A 78 1.74 2.61 -3.70
N PHE A 79 2.83 2.82 -2.96
CA PHE A 79 3.39 1.80 -2.08
C PHE A 79 2.36 1.23 -1.10
N MET A 80 1.61 2.10 -0.42
CA MET A 80 0.57 1.69 0.54
C MET A 80 -0.58 0.96 -0.14
N ILE A 81 -1.02 1.43 -1.31
CA ILE A 81 -2.09 0.77 -2.09
C ILE A 81 -1.66 -0.64 -2.51
N THR A 82 -0.43 -0.80 -3.01
CA THR A 82 0.08 -2.12 -3.40
C THR A 82 0.12 -3.08 -2.22
N GLN A 83 0.55 -2.61 -1.03
CA GLN A 83 0.51 -3.46 0.17
C GLN A 83 -0.91 -3.85 0.58
N ILE A 84 -1.86 -2.90 0.55
CA ILE A 84 -3.27 -3.17 0.89
C ILE A 84 -3.84 -4.21 -0.07
N ILE A 85 -3.64 -4.04 -1.39
CA ILE A 85 -4.15 -4.98 -2.39
C ILE A 85 -3.57 -6.37 -2.16
N CYS A 86 -2.25 -6.50 -2.08
CA CYS A 86 -1.60 -7.79 -1.87
C CYS A 86 -2.07 -8.45 -0.56
N GLY A 87 -2.21 -7.67 0.50
CA GLY A 87 -2.63 -8.18 1.80
C GLY A 87 -4.09 -8.62 1.83
N VAL A 88 -5.01 -7.81 1.26
CA VAL A 88 -6.44 -8.15 1.17
C VAL A 88 -6.66 -9.36 0.27
N THR A 89 -5.98 -9.45 -0.88
CA THR A 89 -6.08 -10.62 -1.76
C THR A 89 -5.65 -11.91 -1.05
N ARG A 90 -4.55 -11.85 -0.28
CA ARG A 90 -4.09 -13.01 0.50
C ARG A 90 -5.06 -13.39 1.61
N PHE A 91 -5.57 -12.40 2.32
CA PHE A 91 -6.58 -12.60 3.36
C PHE A 91 -7.81 -13.31 2.79
N HIS A 92 -8.35 -12.81 1.67
CA HIS A 92 -9.50 -13.43 1.01
C HIS A 92 -9.22 -14.87 0.58
N TYR A 93 -8.06 -15.13 -0.03
CA TYR A 93 -7.67 -16.48 -0.45
C TYR A 93 -7.59 -17.46 0.73
N ARG A 94 -7.01 -17.02 1.85
CA ARG A 94 -6.91 -17.82 3.09
C ARG A 94 -8.29 -18.11 3.67
N PHE A 95 -9.14 -17.10 3.79
CA PHE A 95 -10.47 -17.25 4.36
C PHE A 95 -11.33 -18.20 3.51
N SER A 96 -11.30 -18.05 2.18
CA SER A 96 -11.98 -18.98 1.28
C SER A 96 -11.46 -20.42 1.40
N ARG A 97 -10.15 -20.61 1.63
CA ARG A 97 -9.58 -21.95 1.82
C ARG A 97 -10.00 -22.58 3.14
N GLN A 98 -10.05 -21.82 4.23
CA GLN A 98 -10.50 -22.33 5.53
C GLN A 98 -11.94 -22.81 5.47
N LYS A 99 -12.82 -22.02 4.86
CA LYS A 99 -14.23 -22.38 4.69
C LYS A 99 -14.42 -23.72 3.97
N LYS A 100 -13.66 -23.97 2.89
CA LYS A 100 -13.71 -25.25 2.16
C LYS A 100 -13.30 -26.45 3.01
N ILE A 101 -12.29 -26.28 3.86
CA ILE A 101 -11.81 -27.37 4.74
C ILE A 101 -12.83 -27.69 5.83
N GLU A 102 -13.56 -26.68 6.32
CA GLU A 102 -14.65 -26.88 7.28
C GLU A 102 -15.83 -27.61 6.63
N GLU A 103 -16.22 -27.21 5.42
CA GLU A 103 -17.26 -27.91 4.63
C GLU A 103 -16.89 -29.39 4.38
N GLU A 104 -15.65 -29.68 3.96
CA GLU A 104 -15.18 -31.07 3.75
C GLU A 104 -15.15 -31.93 5.03
N LYS A 105 -15.05 -31.32 6.22
CA LYS A 105 -15.08 -32.04 7.51
C LYS A 105 -16.49 -32.36 7.98
N ASP A 106 -17.46 -31.52 7.63
CA ASP A 106 -18.86 -31.74 7.99
C ASP A 106 -19.51 -32.83 7.10
N ASP A 107 -18.97 -33.03 5.89
CA ASP A 107 -19.42 -34.05 4.93
C ASP A 107 -18.78 -35.44 5.14
N ALA A 108 -17.80 -35.58 6.04
CA ALA A 108 -17.01 -36.80 6.29
C ALA A 108 -17.40 -37.50 7.60
#